data_AF-A0A940B303-F1
#
_entry.id   AF-A0A940B303-F1
#
_cell.length_a   1.000
_cell.length_b   1.000
_cell.length_c   1.000
_cell.angle_alpha   90.00
_cell.angle_beta   90.00
_cell.angle_gamma   90.00
#
_symmetry.space_group_name_H-M   'P 1'
#
loop_
_entity.id
_entity.type
_entity.pdbx_description
1 polymer ?
#
loop_
_entity_poly.entity_id
_entity_poly.type
_entity_poly.pdbx_seq_one_letter_code
_entity_poly.pdbx_strand_id
1 'polypeptide(L)'
;MKLQSMNCPNCNGQLKKEGENFICSSCGSAFAIDYDDSDVAYKALQKQDEIMEKTKGFRIVFFAIMALTMLVMVFVFVKIFHSFQKNTDDMKNGFGNRTGIVTEKVSDNELGKDLILSDTEFLQNADAAAVSLLKSEHKTVKYTDFMWEKNLMSPPEASLDGDPQMVGSYLMTSGLSNHYVMIYKLDFAFEYNSETNIKTMYDCVILSDLSVSDDGKIQSDYQGRTERHTGADLTFMAYEDKDQLYREVVLGKPGYEVTQLT
;
A
#
# COMPACT_ATOMS: atom_id res chain seq x y z
N MET A 1 30.10 18.35 -31.66
CA MET A 1 31.57 18.40 -31.70
C MET A 1 32.03 19.33 -30.59
N LYS A 2 32.99 18.93 -29.76
CA LYS A 2 33.55 19.83 -28.72
C LYS A 2 34.63 20.68 -29.39
N LEU A 3 34.55 22.00 -29.27
CA LEU A 3 35.62 22.90 -29.70
C LEU A 3 36.92 22.46 -29.01
N GLN A 4 37.94 22.12 -29.80
CA GLN A 4 39.28 21.90 -29.25
C GLN A 4 39.72 23.20 -28.56
N SER A 5 40.25 23.08 -27.34
CA SER A 5 40.74 24.22 -26.57
C SER A 5 41.83 24.93 -27.37
N MET A 6 41.56 26.16 -27.81
CA MET A 6 42.55 26.98 -28.50
C MET A 6 43.47 27.64 -27.46
N ASN A 7 44.77 27.36 -27.57
CA ASN A 7 45.81 27.98 -26.75
C ASN A 7 46.43 29.16 -27.51
N CYS A 8 46.94 30.14 -26.76
CA CYS A 8 47.65 31.27 -27.34
C CYS A 8 48.91 30.79 -28.07
N PRO A 9 49.11 31.10 -29.36
CA PRO A 9 50.30 30.66 -30.09
C PRO A 9 51.59 31.26 -29.54
N ASN A 10 51.51 32.38 -28.81
CA ASN A 10 52.69 33.10 -28.32
C ASN A 10 53.19 32.61 -26.95
N CYS A 11 52.29 32.11 -26.09
CA CYS A 11 52.65 31.71 -24.72
C CYS A 11 51.96 30.43 -24.24
N ASN A 12 51.19 29.79 -25.10
CA ASN A 12 50.37 28.60 -24.83
C ASN A 12 49.33 28.77 -23.70
N GLY A 13 49.07 30.00 -23.25
CA GLY A 13 48.08 30.33 -22.24
C GLY A 13 46.63 30.23 -22.76
N GLN A 14 45.68 30.12 -21.84
CA GLN A 14 44.25 29.98 -22.16
C GLN A 14 43.70 31.28 -22.79
N LEU A 15 42.92 31.14 -23.87
CA LEU A 15 42.25 32.24 -24.53
C LEU A 15 40.83 32.42 -23.97
N LYS A 16 40.44 33.68 -23.73
CA LYS A 16 39.08 34.05 -23.33
C LYS A 16 38.46 34.91 -24.42
N LYS A 17 37.21 34.60 -24.81
CA LYS A 17 36.47 35.37 -25.82
C LYS A 17 35.91 36.63 -25.17
N GLU A 18 36.25 37.80 -25.71
CA GLU A 18 35.69 39.09 -25.30
C GLU A 18 35.26 39.87 -26.56
N GLY A 19 33.95 39.84 -26.85
CA GLY A 19 33.40 40.34 -28.11
C GLY A 19 33.78 39.47 -29.30
N GLU A 20 34.35 40.08 -30.34
CA GLU A 20 34.82 39.41 -31.57
C GLU A 20 36.28 38.92 -31.46
N ASN A 21 36.99 39.32 -30.41
CA ASN A 21 38.41 38.99 -30.23
C ASN A 21 38.61 37.91 -29.15
N PHE A 22 39.67 37.13 -29.31
CA PHE A 22 40.18 36.24 -28.27
C PHE A 22 41.39 36.87 -27.59
N ILE A 23 41.30 37.08 -26.28
CA ILE A 23 42.35 37.69 -25.48
C ILE A 23 43.04 36.61 -24.65
N CYS A 24 44.36 36.51 -24.75
CA CYS A 24 45.13 35.61 -23.92
C CYS A 24 45.26 36.16 -22.50
N SER A 25 44.81 35.39 -21.50
CA SER A 25 44.90 35.80 -20.10
C SER A 25 46.32 35.86 -19.55
N SER A 26 47.29 35.20 -20.21
CA SER A 26 48.68 35.13 -19.74
C SER A 26 49.58 36.22 -20.31
N CYS A 27 49.44 36.56 -21.60
CA CYS A 27 50.31 37.55 -22.26
C CYS A 27 49.59 38.80 -22.76
N GLY A 28 48.25 38.87 -22.64
CA GLY A 28 47.45 40.02 -23.06
C GLY A 28 47.32 40.21 -24.57
N SER A 29 47.90 39.33 -25.39
CA SER A 29 47.75 39.40 -26.85
C SER A 29 46.29 39.16 -27.26
N ALA A 30 45.81 40.00 -28.16
CA ALA A 30 44.47 39.89 -28.76
C ALA A 30 44.58 39.31 -30.18
N PHE A 31 43.75 38.33 -30.48
CA PHE A 31 43.66 37.68 -31.79
C PHE A 31 42.26 37.91 -32.34
N ALA A 32 42.19 38.56 -33.50
CA ALA A 32 40.99 38.57 -34.33
C ALA A 32 41.02 37.30 -35.20
N ILE A 33 40.00 36.45 -35.07
CA ILE A 33 39.85 35.32 -35.98
C ILE A 33 38.88 35.79 -37.06
N ASP A 34 39.37 35.90 -38.29
CA ASP A 34 38.57 36.27 -39.44
C ASP A 34 37.75 35.03 -39.84
N TYR A 35 36.50 34.98 -39.37
CA TYR A 35 35.57 33.91 -39.73
C TYR A 35 34.91 34.29 -41.05
N ASP A 36 35.14 33.48 -42.07
CA ASP A 36 34.43 33.61 -43.34
C ASP A 36 32.92 33.31 -43.11
N ASP A 37 32.03 34.09 -43.72
CA ASP A 37 30.57 33.91 -43.64
C ASP A 37 30.09 32.51 -44.09
N SER A 38 30.94 31.75 -44.77
CA SER A 38 30.72 30.36 -45.13
C SER A 38 30.99 29.36 -43.99
N ASP A 39 31.52 29.79 -42.84
CA ASP A 39 31.84 28.90 -41.72
C ASP A 39 30.58 28.47 -40.95
N VAL A 40 30.07 27.30 -41.32
CA VAL A 40 28.87 26.65 -40.78
C VAL A 40 28.96 26.46 -39.25
N ALA A 41 30.16 26.34 -38.69
CA ALA A 41 30.36 26.15 -37.25
C ALA A 41 30.02 27.40 -36.44
N TYR A 42 30.33 28.60 -36.96
CA TYR A 42 30.05 29.87 -36.27
C TYR A 42 28.55 30.17 -36.22
N LYS A 43 27.84 29.95 -37.34
CA LYS A 43 26.36 30.08 -37.41
C LYS A 43 25.64 29.11 -36.47
N ALA A 44 26.19 27.91 -36.26
CA ALA A 44 25.64 26.95 -35.30
C ALA A 44 25.78 27.43 -33.84
N LEU A 45 26.88 28.11 -33.50
CA LEU A 45 27.12 28.66 -32.16
C LEU A 45 26.19 29.84 -31.85
N GLN A 46 26.03 30.79 -32.78
CA GLN A 46 25.07 31.90 -32.61
C GLN A 46 23.64 31.38 -32.38
N LYS A 47 23.22 30.35 -33.12
CA LYS A 47 21.91 29.72 -32.94
C LYS A 47 21.78 29.03 -31.57
N GLN A 48 22.86 28.48 -31.01
CA GLN A 48 22.84 27.92 -29.66
C GLN A 48 22.71 28.98 -28.57
N ASP A 49 23.37 30.13 -28.72
CA ASP A 49 23.27 31.23 -27.77
C ASP A 49 21.84 31.82 -27.75
N GLU A 50 21.20 31.99 -28.91
CA GLU A 50 19.80 32.41 -29.00
C GLU A 50 18.83 31.39 -28.35
N ILE A 51 19.08 30.09 -28.51
CA ILE A 51 18.27 29.03 -27.87
C ILE A 51 18.48 29.02 -26.36
N MET A 52 19.71 29.22 -25.89
CA MET A 52 20.02 29.31 -24.46
C MET A 52 19.37 30.54 -23.81
N GLU A 53 19.35 31.67 -24.50
CA GLU A 53 18.70 32.88 -23.99
C GLU A 53 17.17 32.70 -23.89
N LYS A 54 16.53 32.13 -24.92
CA LYS A 54 15.10 31.79 -24.89
C LYS A 54 14.74 30.77 -23.80
N THR A 55 15.63 29.82 -23.50
CA THR A 55 15.37 28.80 -22.48
C THR A 55 15.58 29.28 -21.05
N LYS A 56 16.32 30.36 -20.80
CA LYS A 56 16.45 30.96 -19.44
C LYS A 56 15.10 31.44 -18.89
N GLY A 57 14.30 32.12 -19.72
CA GLY A 57 12.96 32.58 -19.32
C GLY A 57 12.01 31.42 -19.01
N PHE A 58 12.03 30.37 -19.83
CA PHE A 58 11.19 29.18 -19.63
C PHE A 58 11.53 28.42 -18.35
N ARG A 59 12.83 28.31 -17.99
CA ARG A 59 13.25 27.64 -16.77
C ARG A 59 12.72 28.32 -15.51
N ILE A 60 12.75 29.66 -15.44
CA ILE A 60 12.24 30.40 -14.28
C ILE A 60 10.74 30.15 -14.09
N VAL A 61 9.96 30.22 -15.18
CA VAL A 61 8.51 29.95 -15.13
C VAL A 61 8.24 28.51 -14.71
N PHE A 62 8.99 27.54 -15.24
CA PHE A 62 8.86 26.13 -14.87
C PHE A 62 9.13 25.89 -13.38
N PHE A 63 10.20 26.47 -12.83
CA PHE A 63 10.51 26.34 -11.40
C PHE A 63 9.45 27.00 -10.51
N ALA A 64 8.89 28.14 -10.92
CA ALA A 64 7.80 28.79 -10.19
C ALA A 64 6.54 27.93 -10.14
N ILE A 65 6.16 27.29 -11.25
CA ILE A 65 5.01 26.37 -11.30
C ILE A 65 5.26 25.15 -10.41
N MET A 66 6.43 24.52 -10.50
CA MET A 66 6.79 23.38 -9.66
C MET A 66 6.73 23.71 -8.16
N ALA A 67 7.28 24.85 -7.75
CA ALA A 67 7.22 25.30 -6.36
C ALA A 67 5.77 25.54 -5.89
N LEU A 68 4.93 26.13 -6.73
CA LEU A 68 3.51 26.35 -6.42
C LEU A 68 2.76 25.01 -6.27
N THR A 69 3.00 24.05 -7.15
CA THR A 69 2.36 22.72 -7.06
C THR A 69 2.77 21.95 -5.81
N MET A 70 4.05 22.01 -5.40
CA MET A 70 4.50 21.41 -4.14
C MET A 70 3.80 22.05 -2.93
N LEU A 71 3.67 23.39 -2.92
CA LEU A 71 2.94 24.08 -1.86
C LEU A 71 1.49 23.60 -1.75
N VAL A 72 0.78 23.47 -2.89
CA VAL A 72 -0.60 22.95 -2.91
C VAL A 72 -0.67 21.53 -2.37
N MET A 73 0.26 20.65 -2.76
CA MET A 73 0.29 19.28 -2.24
C MET A 73 0.53 19.24 -0.73
N VAL A 74 1.41 20.10 -0.19
CA VAL A 74 1.63 20.19 1.27
C VAL A 74 0.34 20.60 1.98
N PHE A 75 -0.41 21.59 1.46
CA PHE A 75 -1.69 21.99 2.04
C PHE A 75 -2.74 20.87 2.02
N VAL A 76 -2.82 20.12 0.92
CA VAL A 76 -3.72 18.94 0.82
C VAL A 76 -3.31 17.88 1.82
N PHE A 77 -2.00 17.60 1.94
CA PHE A 77 -1.49 16.61 2.89
C PHE A 77 -1.77 16.99 4.34
N VAL A 78 -1.59 18.26 4.71
CA VAL A 78 -1.93 18.76 6.06
C VAL A 78 -3.43 18.63 6.35
N LYS A 79 -4.30 18.91 5.36
CA LYS A 79 -5.75 18.72 5.53
C LYS A 79 -6.13 17.25 5.71
N ILE A 80 -5.54 16.35 4.91
CA ILE A 80 -5.75 14.90 5.05
C ILE A 80 -5.25 14.44 6.41
N PHE A 81 -4.06 14.88 6.84
CA PHE A 81 -3.49 14.53 8.13
C PHE A 81 -4.34 15.02 9.30
N HIS A 82 -4.85 16.26 9.26
CA HIS A 82 -5.79 16.77 10.27
C HIS A 82 -7.11 15.99 10.28
N SER A 83 -7.63 15.58 9.12
CA SER A 83 -8.82 14.74 9.05
C SER A 83 -8.58 13.37 9.67
N PHE A 84 -7.41 12.78 9.44
CA PHE A 84 -6.99 11.53 10.08
C PHE A 84 -6.86 11.68 11.59
N GLN A 85 -6.21 12.74 12.06
CA GLN A 85 -6.09 13.00 13.51
C GLN A 85 -7.45 13.21 14.16
N LYS A 86 -8.34 13.97 13.54
CA LYS A 86 -9.70 14.16 14.05
C LYS A 86 -10.45 12.84 14.15
N ASN A 87 -10.36 11.96 13.14
CA ASN A 87 -10.96 10.64 13.22
C ASN A 87 -10.34 9.77 14.33
N THR A 88 -9.02 9.85 14.55
CA THR A 88 -8.38 9.12 15.66
C THR A 88 -8.75 9.67 17.03
N ASP A 89 -8.94 10.99 17.16
CA ASP A 89 -9.39 11.62 18.40
C ASP A 89 -10.87 11.32 18.65
N ASP A 90 -11.71 11.27 17.60
CA ASP A 90 -13.11 10.84 17.69
C ASP A 90 -13.21 9.34 18.04
N MET A 91 -12.29 8.50 17.55
CA MET A 91 -12.17 7.11 18.01
C MET A 91 -11.74 7.04 19.49
N LYS A 92 -10.73 7.80 19.91
CA LYS A 92 -10.30 7.84 21.33
C LYS A 92 -11.38 8.40 22.25
N ASN A 93 -12.15 9.39 21.81
CA ASN A 93 -13.23 10.00 22.57
C ASN A 93 -14.53 9.17 22.52
N GLY A 94 -14.72 8.33 21.50
CA GLY A 94 -15.75 7.29 21.48
C GLY A 94 -15.50 6.17 22.49
N PHE A 95 -14.22 5.93 22.83
CA PHE A 95 -13.81 5.10 23.96
C PHE A 95 -13.70 5.89 25.29
N GLY A 96 -13.91 7.21 25.25
CA GLY A 96 -13.57 8.15 26.32
C GLY A 96 -14.77 8.66 27.12
N ASN A 97 -15.60 7.75 27.65
CA ASN A 97 -16.37 8.00 28.88
C ASN A 97 -16.57 6.70 29.71
N ARG A 98 -15.62 5.76 29.61
CA ARG A 98 -15.37 4.76 30.66
C ARG A 98 -14.09 5.09 31.42
N THR A 99 -13.96 6.33 31.88
CA THR A 99 -13.10 6.64 33.03
C THR A 99 -13.88 6.34 34.29
N GLY A 100 -13.90 5.09 34.68
CA GLY A 100 -14.59 4.66 35.88
C GLY A 100 -14.59 3.14 35.91
N ILE A 101 -13.88 2.61 36.90
CA ILE A 101 -13.64 1.18 37.10
C ILE A 101 -12.55 0.68 36.14
N VAL A 102 -11.30 0.86 36.57
CA VAL A 102 -10.36 -0.27 36.50
C VAL A 102 -11.07 -1.36 37.27
N THR A 103 -11.91 -2.14 36.58
CA THR A 103 -12.32 -3.42 37.10
C THR A 103 -11.00 -4.12 37.29
N GLU A 104 -10.73 -4.61 38.50
CA GLU A 104 -9.83 -5.73 38.64
C GLU A 104 -10.15 -6.62 37.44
N LYS A 105 -9.20 -6.75 36.50
CA LYS A 105 -9.35 -7.61 35.33
C LYS A 105 -9.90 -8.89 35.91
N VAL A 106 -11.20 -9.14 35.69
CA VAL A 106 -11.80 -10.44 35.99
C VAL A 106 -10.84 -11.38 35.32
N SER A 107 -10.18 -12.23 36.12
CA SER A 107 -9.01 -12.95 35.64
C SER A 107 -9.36 -13.54 34.29
N ASP A 108 -8.56 -13.27 33.26
CA ASP A 108 -8.80 -13.63 31.85
C ASP A 108 -9.06 -15.15 31.63
N ASN A 109 -9.10 -15.95 32.71
CA ASN A 109 -9.46 -17.35 32.83
C ASN A 109 -10.96 -17.68 32.65
N GLU A 110 -11.88 -16.71 32.55
CA GLU A 110 -13.32 -17.03 32.41
C GLU A 110 -13.78 -17.24 30.95
N LEU A 111 -13.04 -16.73 29.96
CA LEU A 111 -13.37 -16.94 28.56
C LEU A 111 -12.88 -18.33 28.10
N GLY A 112 -13.62 -19.37 28.50
CA GLY A 112 -13.34 -20.75 28.14
C GLY A 112 -14.06 -21.21 26.86
N LYS A 113 -13.56 -22.30 26.27
CA LYS A 113 -14.22 -23.00 25.15
C LYS A 113 -15.69 -23.28 25.42
N ASP A 114 -16.01 -23.75 26.62
CA ASP A 114 -17.38 -24.13 26.98
C ASP A 114 -18.32 -22.92 26.99
N LEU A 115 -17.84 -21.76 27.45
CA LEU A 115 -18.61 -20.53 27.45
C LEU A 115 -18.95 -20.09 26.02
N ILE A 116 -17.93 -20.03 25.14
CA ILE A 116 -18.12 -19.67 23.73
C ILE A 116 -19.08 -20.63 23.02
N LEU A 117 -18.90 -21.94 23.22
CA LEU A 117 -19.77 -22.94 22.59
C LEU A 117 -21.20 -22.91 23.14
N SER A 118 -21.41 -22.42 24.36
CA SER A 118 -22.74 -22.26 24.95
C SER A 118 -23.48 -21.00 24.49
N ASP A 119 -22.76 -19.95 24.09
CA ASP A 119 -23.34 -18.68 23.61
C ASP A 119 -23.68 -18.77 22.11
N THR A 120 -24.76 -19.50 21.80
CA THR A 120 -25.21 -19.70 20.42
C THR A 120 -25.60 -18.41 19.69
N GLU A 121 -26.09 -17.41 20.42
CA GLU A 121 -26.45 -16.10 19.84
C GLU A 121 -25.20 -15.35 19.39
N PHE A 122 -24.16 -15.30 20.24
CA PHE A 122 -22.86 -14.75 19.86
C PHE A 122 -22.29 -15.45 18.62
N LEU A 123 -22.27 -16.79 18.60
CA LEU A 123 -21.71 -17.56 17.48
C LEU A 123 -22.44 -17.28 16.15
N GLN A 124 -23.77 -17.21 16.17
CA GLN A 124 -24.57 -16.90 14.97
C GLN A 124 -24.32 -15.48 14.47
N ASN A 125 -24.26 -14.50 15.38
CA ASN A 125 -23.99 -13.11 15.03
C ASN A 125 -22.56 -12.92 14.50
N ALA A 126 -21.59 -13.59 15.12
CA ALA A 126 -20.20 -13.60 14.67
C ALA A 126 -20.05 -14.17 13.25
N ASP A 127 -20.69 -15.31 12.99
CA ASP A 127 -20.68 -15.95 11.67
C ASP A 127 -21.35 -15.07 10.61
N ALA A 128 -22.53 -14.50 10.90
CA ALA A 128 -23.22 -13.60 10.00
C ALA A 128 -22.39 -12.34 9.66
N ALA A 129 -21.74 -11.75 10.67
CA ALA A 129 -20.86 -10.60 10.47
C ALA A 129 -19.63 -10.96 9.61
N ALA A 130 -19.00 -12.11 9.87
CA ALA A 130 -17.86 -12.59 9.10
C ALA A 130 -18.22 -12.90 7.64
N VAL A 131 -19.34 -13.59 7.40
CA VAL A 131 -19.85 -13.85 6.04
C VAL A 131 -20.13 -12.54 5.30
N SER A 132 -20.74 -11.56 5.95
CA SER A 132 -21.00 -10.25 5.35
C SER A 132 -19.70 -9.52 4.98
N LEU A 133 -18.69 -9.55 5.87
CA LEU A 133 -17.38 -8.94 5.61
C LEU A 133 -16.70 -9.60 4.41
N LEU A 134 -16.60 -10.94 4.39
CA LEU A 134 -15.96 -11.68 3.33
C LEU A 134 -16.63 -11.46 1.97
N LYS A 135 -17.97 -11.44 1.91
CA LYS A 135 -18.70 -11.10 0.67
C LYS A 135 -18.39 -9.69 0.17
N SER A 136 -18.16 -8.75 1.08
CA SER A 136 -17.84 -7.36 0.72
C SER A 136 -16.42 -7.21 0.18
N GLU A 137 -15.46 -7.94 0.73
CA GLU A 137 -14.05 -7.89 0.31
C GLU A 137 -13.79 -8.69 -0.98
N HIS A 138 -14.52 -9.79 -1.19
CA HIS A 138 -14.25 -10.76 -2.26
C HIS A 138 -15.29 -10.76 -3.40
N LYS A 139 -16.02 -9.65 -3.59
CA LYS A 139 -17.15 -9.61 -4.54
C LYS A 139 -16.78 -10.00 -5.97
N THR A 140 -15.63 -9.53 -6.47
CA THR A 140 -15.12 -9.88 -7.80
C THR A 140 -13.62 -9.69 -7.81
N VAL A 141 -12.89 -10.70 -8.28
CA VAL A 141 -11.43 -10.70 -8.40
C VAL A 141 -11.03 -11.05 -9.83
N LYS A 142 -9.91 -10.49 -10.30
CA LYS A 142 -9.41 -10.79 -11.65
C LYS A 142 -8.35 -11.88 -11.57
N TYR A 143 -8.63 -13.08 -12.04
CA TYR A 143 -7.74 -14.22 -11.86
C TYR A 143 -6.51 -14.15 -12.78
N THR A 144 -5.46 -13.46 -12.35
CA THR A 144 -4.26 -13.20 -13.16
C THR A 144 -3.38 -14.43 -13.36
N ASP A 145 -3.28 -15.32 -12.37
CA ASP A 145 -2.40 -16.50 -12.48
C ASP A 145 -2.90 -17.47 -13.55
N PHE A 146 -4.21 -17.60 -13.70
CA PHE A 146 -4.83 -18.38 -14.77
C PHE A 146 -4.47 -17.86 -16.17
N MET A 147 -4.18 -16.55 -16.34
CA MET A 147 -3.70 -16.04 -17.62
C MET A 147 -2.35 -16.63 -18.01
N TRP A 148 -1.42 -16.70 -17.06
CA TRP A 148 -0.06 -17.17 -17.31
C TRP A 148 -0.07 -18.66 -17.63
N GLU A 149 -0.88 -19.44 -16.92
CA GLU A 149 -1.03 -20.87 -17.16
C GLU A 149 -1.66 -21.19 -18.52
N LYS A 150 -2.62 -20.38 -18.98
CA LYS A 150 -3.40 -20.65 -20.19
C LYS A 150 -3.06 -19.75 -21.38
N ASN A 151 -2.02 -18.91 -21.27
CA ASN A 151 -1.63 -17.92 -22.27
C ASN A 151 -2.80 -17.01 -22.73
N LEU A 152 -3.61 -16.55 -21.78
CA LEU A 152 -4.75 -15.68 -22.09
C LEU A 152 -4.30 -14.23 -22.26
N MET A 153 -4.99 -13.50 -23.16
CA MET A 153 -4.77 -12.07 -23.33
C MET A 153 -5.40 -11.22 -22.21
N SER A 154 -6.32 -11.79 -21.43
CA SER A 154 -7.01 -11.09 -20.34
C SER A 154 -7.44 -12.08 -19.25
N PRO A 155 -7.41 -11.66 -17.96
CA PRO A 155 -7.74 -12.56 -16.86
C PRO A 155 -9.26 -12.75 -16.83
N PRO A 156 -9.75 -13.98 -16.64
CA PRO A 156 -11.17 -14.17 -16.39
C PRO A 156 -11.53 -13.48 -15.06
N GLU A 157 -12.74 -12.93 -15.01
CA GLU A 157 -13.31 -12.44 -13.76
C GLU A 157 -13.82 -13.65 -12.97
N ALA A 158 -13.39 -13.74 -11.71
CA ALA A 158 -13.88 -14.72 -10.76
C ALA A 158 -14.76 -14.02 -9.72
N SER A 159 -15.86 -14.66 -9.36
CA SER A 159 -16.79 -14.19 -8.34
C SER A 159 -17.06 -15.30 -7.34
N LEU A 160 -17.37 -14.93 -6.10
CA LEU A 160 -17.79 -15.91 -5.10
C LEU A 160 -19.00 -16.73 -5.60
N ASP A 161 -18.86 -18.05 -5.51
CA ASP A 161 -19.90 -19.03 -5.79
C ASP A 161 -20.55 -19.45 -4.46
N GLY A 162 -21.66 -18.79 -4.13
CA GLY A 162 -22.40 -19.02 -2.89
C GLY A 162 -21.81 -18.32 -1.67
N ASP A 163 -22.15 -18.85 -0.50
CA ASP A 163 -21.81 -18.26 0.78
C ASP A 163 -20.51 -18.87 1.35
N PRO A 164 -19.60 -18.05 1.91
CA PRO A 164 -18.45 -18.53 2.67
C PRO A 164 -18.86 -19.61 3.69
N GLN A 165 -18.12 -20.71 3.73
CA GLN A 165 -18.41 -21.84 4.62
C GLN A 165 -17.37 -21.90 5.74
N MET A 166 -17.78 -21.78 7.00
CA MET A 166 -16.86 -21.91 8.13
C MET A 166 -16.32 -23.35 8.22
N VAL A 167 -15.00 -23.51 8.17
CA VAL A 167 -14.31 -24.82 8.16
C VAL A 167 -13.37 -25.03 9.35
N GLY A 168 -13.27 -24.05 10.24
CA GLY A 168 -12.53 -24.15 11.48
C GLY A 168 -12.72 -22.90 12.32
N SER A 169 -12.70 -23.05 13.64
CA SER A 169 -12.81 -21.91 14.54
C SER A 169 -11.95 -22.11 15.79
N TYR A 170 -11.33 -21.02 16.24
CA TYR A 170 -10.29 -21.05 17.27
C TYR A 170 -10.46 -19.87 18.21
N LEU A 171 -10.31 -20.14 19.50
CA LEU A 171 -10.12 -19.12 20.52
C LEU A 171 -8.62 -18.95 20.76
N MET A 172 -8.13 -17.73 20.65
CA MET A 172 -6.76 -17.36 21.01
C MET A 172 -6.79 -16.47 22.24
N THR A 173 -6.21 -16.92 23.35
CA THR A 173 -6.19 -16.17 24.61
C THR A 173 -4.77 -15.78 24.99
N SER A 174 -4.62 -14.61 25.60
CA SER A 174 -3.36 -14.15 26.20
C SER A 174 -3.68 -13.36 27.46
N GLY A 175 -2.67 -13.00 28.26
CA GLY A 175 -2.87 -12.11 29.41
C GLY A 175 -3.28 -10.66 29.05
N LEU A 176 -3.38 -10.32 27.76
CA LEU A 176 -3.70 -8.97 27.28
C LEU A 176 -5.03 -8.92 26.53
N SER A 177 -5.31 -9.91 25.68
CA SER A 177 -6.49 -9.93 24.80
C SER A 177 -6.91 -11.35 24.44
N ASN A 178 -8.20 -11.46 24.07
CA ASN A 178 -8.81 -12.68 23.55
C ASN A 178 -9.30 -12.43 22.12
N HIS A 179 -9.10 -13.41 21.24
CA HIS A 179 -9.55 -13.36 19.86
C HIS A 179 -10.34 -14.61 19.48
N TYR A 180 -11.44 -14.43 18.77
CA TYR A 180 -12.14 -15.51 18.09
C TYR A 180 -11.82 -15.47 16.61
N VAL A 181 -11.15 -16.52 16.12
CA VAL A 181 -10.71 -16.66 14.73
C VAL A 181 -11.59 -17.69 14.05
N MET A 182 -12.24 -17.29 12.96
CA MET A 182 -13.06 -18.15 12.12
C MET A 182 -12.39 -18.30 10.76
N ILE A 183 -12.11 -19.52 10.34
CA ILE A 183 -11.56 -19.84 9.01
C ILE A 183 -12.72 -20.25 8.09
N TYR A 184 -12.78 -19.62 6.93
CA TYR A 184 -13.79 -19.86 5.91
C TYR A 184 -13.17 -20.46 4.65
N LYS A 185 -13.90 -21.40 4.04
CA LYS A 185 -13.72 -21.85 2.67
C LYS A 185 -14.51 -20.92 1.75
N LEU A 186 -13.84 -20.42 0.73
CA LEU A 186 -14.37 -19.55 -0.32
C LEU A 186 -14.27 -20.27 -1.65
N ASP A 187 -15.39 -20.50 -2.32
CA ASP A 187 -15.38 -21.05 -3.69
C ASP A 187 -15.59 -19.88 -4.66
N PHE A 188 -14.69 -19.72 -5.64
CA PHE A 188 -14.77 -18.70 -6.68
C PHE A 188 -15.07 -19.36 -8.01
N ALA A 189 -16.19 -18.98 -8.63
CA ALA A 189 -16.54 -19.40 -9.98
C ALA A 189 -15.98 -18.43 -11.02
N PHE A 190 -15.45 -18.97 -12.12
CA PHE A 190 -15.04 -18.22 -13.30
C PHE A 190 -15.26 -19.02 -14.58
N GLU A 191 -15.51 -18.33 -15.69
CA GLU A 191 -15.79 -18.96 -16.98
C GLU A 191 -14.53 -19.07 -17.83
N TYR A 192 -14.29 -20.26 -18.41
CA TYR A 192 -13.22 -20.49 -19.38
C TYR A 192 -13.65 -21.54 -20.41
N ASN A 193 -13.52 -21.23 -21.69
CA ASN A 193 -13.93 -22.12 -22.80
C ASN A 193 -15.38 -22.64 -22.69
N SER A 194 -16.31 -21.80 -22.20
CA SER A 194 -17.71 -22.18 -21.94
C SER A 194 -17.90 -23.23 -20.86
N GLU A 195 -16.90 -23.42 -20.00
CA GLU A 195 -16.97 -24.25 -18.79
C GLU A 195 -16.83 -23.36 -17.55
N THR A 196 -17.74 -23.56 -16.59
CA THR A 196 -17.63 -22.97 -15.25
C THR A 196 -16.57 -23.72 -14.46
N ASN A 197 -15.53 -23.01 -14.05
CA ASN A 197 -14.45 -23.52 -13.23
C ASN A 197 -14.59 -22.97 -11.82
N ILE A 198 -14.28 -23.79 -10.81
CA ILE A 198 -14.31 -23.40 -9.39
C ILE A 198 -12.88 -23.42 -8.83
N LYS A 199 -12.47 -22.32 -8.21
CA LYS A 199 -11.24 -22.23 -7.42
C LYS A 199 -11.60 -22.08 -5.95
N THR A 200 -11.16 -23.02 -5.12
CA THR A 200 -11.31 -22.95 -3.67
C THR A 200 -10.13 -22.19 -3.06
N MET A 201 -10.44 -21.24 -2.19
CA MET A 201 -9.51 -20.47 -1.37
C MET A 201 -9.96 -20.48 0.09
N TYR A 202 -9.11 -20.03 1.00
CA TYR A 202 -9.37 -19.93 2.43
C TYR A 202 -9.02 -18.56 2.95
N ASP A 203 -9.92 -17.95 3.71
CA ASP A 203 -9.67 -16.69 4.39
C ASP A 203 -10.15 -16.80 5.85
N CYS A 204 -9.82 -15.83 6.68
CA CYS A 204 -10.25 -15.82 8.07
C CYS A 204 -10.76 -14.46 8.50
N VAL A 205 -11.64 -14.49 9.49
CA VAL A 205 -12.13 -13.29 10.18
C VAL A 205 -11.79 -13.42 11.65
N ILE A 206 -11.22 -12.35 12.21
CA ILE A 206 -10.79 -12.27 13.60
C ILE A 206 -11.64 -11.24 14.32
N LEU A 207 -12.38 -11.68 15.34
CA LEU A 207 -12.99 -10.81 16.34
C LEU A 207 -11.99 -10.63 17.48
N SER A 208 -11.69 -9.38 17.84
CA SER A 208 -10.73 -9.05 18.90
C SER A 208 -11.42 -8.55 20.16
N ASP A 209 -10.64 -8.48 21.25
CA ASP A 209 -11.04 -7.85 22.52
C ASP A 209 -12.32 -8.44 23.11
N LEU A 210 -12.47 -9.77 22.98
CA LEU A 210 -13.58 -10.48 23.59
C LEU A 210 -13.49 -10.43 25.11
N SER A 211 -14.62 -10.12 25.74
CA SER A 211 -14.77 -10.10 27.19
C SER A 211 -16.09 -10.75 27.60
N VAL A 212 -16.22 -11.07 28.89
CA VAL A 212 -17.44 -11.62 29.48
C VAL A 212 -18.10 -10.52 30.31
N SER A 213 -19.39 -10.28 30.12
CA SER A 213 -20.16 -9.36 30.96
C SER A 213 -20.54 -9.97 32.30
N ASP A 214 -20.97 -9.13 33.24
CA ASP A 214 -21.42 -9.53 34.59
C ASP A 214 -22.56 -10.58 34.58
N ASP A 215 -23.33 -10.67 33.48
CA ASP A 215 -24.40 -11.66 33.27
C ASP A 215 -23.91 -12.97 32.62
N GLY A 216 -22.60 -13.10 32.41
CA GLY A 216 -21.97 -14.28 31.82
C GLY A 216 -22.07 -14.37 30.29
N LYS A 217 -22.48 -13.30 29.60
CA LYS A 217 -22.54 -13.27 28.13
C LYS A 217 -21.23 -12.78 27.50
N ILE A 218 -20.98 -13.18 26.26
CA ILE A 218 -19.82 -12.68 25.52
C ILE A 218 -20.12 -11.29 24.97
N GLN A 219 -19.22 -10.34 25.25
CA GLN A 219 -19.24 -9.01 24.67
C GLN A 219 -18.20 -8.91 23.55
N SER A 220 -18.67 -8.48 22.38
CA SER A 220 -17.87 -8.15 21.20
C SER A 220 -18.51 -6.96 20.48
N ASP A 221 -17.70 -6.14 19.83
CA ASP A 221 -18.18 -5.09 18.93
C ASP A 221 -18.54 -5.63 17.52
N TYR A 222 -18.30 -6.93 17.28
CA TYR A 222 -18.46 -7.62 15.99
C TYR A 222 -17.74 -6.94 14.81
N GLN A 223 -16.76 -6.07 15.08
CA GLN A 223 -15.93 -5.45 14.04
C GLN A 223 -14.80 -6.39 13.67
N GLY A 224 -15.17 -7.49 13.01
CA GLY A 224 -14.21 -8.44 12.49
C GLY A 224 -13.27 -7.81 11.48
N ARG A 225 -12.04 -8.32 11.42
CA ARG A 225 -11.08 -7.99 10.36
C ARG A 225 -10.54 -9.27 9.74
N THR A 226 -10.22 -9.20 8.46
CA THR A 226 -9.41 -10.22 7.80
C THR A 226 -7.94 -10.01 8.13
N GLU A 227 -7.19 -11.09 8.34
CA GLU A 227 -5.75 -11.03 8.59
C GLU A 227 -5.02 -11.95 7.63
N ARG A 228 -4.05 -11.38 6.91
CA ARG A 228 -3.36 -12.02 5.80
C ARG A 228 -1.86 -11.76 5.93
N HIS A 229 -1.07 -12.79 5.67
CA HIS A 229 0.38 -12.73 5.69
C HIS A 229 0.93 -12.99 4.29
N THR A 230 2.26 -13.10 4.18
CA THR A 230 2.96 -13.27 2.90
C THR A 230 2.56 -14.53 2.13
N GLY A 231 1.95 -15.52 2.79
CA GLY A 231 1.45 -16.73 2.16
C GLY A 231 0.13 -16.59 1.40
N ALA A 232 -0.58 -15.46 1.54
CA ALA A 232 -1.83 -15.24 0.83
C ALA A 232 -1.60 -14.93 -0.66
N ASP A 233 -2.42 -15.51 -1.52
CA ASP A 233 -2.55 -15.13 -2.92
C ASP A 233 -3.05 -13.68 -2.99
N LEU A 234 -2.26 -12.80 -3.60
CA LEU A 234 -2.57 -11.36 -3.70
C LEU A 234 -3.75 -11.06 -4.65
N THR A 235 -4.06 -11.98 -5.56
CA THR A 235 -5.16 -11.86 -6.51
C THR A 235 -6.49 -12.08 -5.82
N PHE A 236 -6.58 -13.16 -5.04
CA PHE A 236 -7.79 -13.53 -4.30
C PHE A 236 -7.81 -12.94 -2.90
N MET A 237 -6.70 -12.36 -2.42
CA MET A 237 -6.54 -11.92 -1.04
C MET A 237 -6.87 -13.05 -0.05
N ALA A 238 -6.46 -14.28 -0.35
CA ALA A 238 -6.82 -15.49 0.39
C ALA A 238 -5.74 -16.57 0.21
N TYR A 239 -5.77 -17.62 1.03
CA TYR A 239 -4.80 -18.72 0.99
C TYR A 239 -5.33 -19.88 0.14
N GLU A 240 -4.47 -20.53 -0.64
CA GLU A 240 -4.84 -21.76 -1.35
C GLU A 240 -4.90 -22.98 -0.41
N ASP A 241 -4.09 -22.98 0.64
CA ASP A 241 -3.98 -24.06 1.64
C ASP A 241 -4.49 -23.58 3.00
N LYS A 242 -5.53 -24.26 3.51
CA LYS A 242 -6.10 -24.03 4.84
C LYS A 242 -5.05 -24.19 5.95
N ASP A 243 -4.18 -25.19 5.84
CA ASP A 243 -3.20 -25.47 6.88
C ASP A 243 -2.10 -24.40 6.92
N GLN A 244 -1.80 -23.79 5.77
CA GLN A 244 -0.93 -22.61 5.72
C GLN A 244 -1.55 -21.41 6.43
N LEU A 245 -2.82 -21.10 6.15
CA LEU A 245 -3.55 -20.05 6.87
C LEU A 245 -3.49 -20.29 8.37
N TYR A 246 -3.82 -21.50 8.82
CA TYR A 246 -3.80 -21.87 10.23
C TYR A 246 -2.41 -21.66 10.86
N ARG A 247 -1.33 -22.11 10.19
CA ARG A 247 0.03 -21.93 10.70
C ARG A 247 0.43 -20.45 10.80
N GLU A 248 0.10 -19.63 9.81
CA GLU A 248 0.53 -18.23 9.76
C GLU A 248 -0.33 -17.34 10.66
N VAL A 249 -1.66 -17.48 10.63
CA VAL A 249 -2.57 -16.57 11.33
C VAL A 249 -2.87 -17.02 12.76
N VAL A 250 -3.04 -18.32 12.99
CA VAL A 250 -3.43 -18.86 14.30
C VAL A 250 -2.21 -19.24 15.13
N LEU A 251 -1.30 -20.06 14.59
CA LEU A 251 -0.09 -20.47 15.31
C LEU A 251 1.04 -19.44 15.25
N GLY A 252 1.02 -18.53 14.27
CA GLY A 252 2.06 -17.52 14.06
C GLY A 252 2.08 -16.39 15.08
N LYS A 253 1.20 -16.39 16.08
CA LYS A 253 1.11 -15.35 17.12
C LYS A 253 1.72 -15.84 18.44
N PRO A 254 3.01 -15.56 18.70
CA PRO A 254 3.64 -15.98 19.95
C PRO A 254 2.97 -15.31 21.15
N GLY A 255 2.83 -16.06 22.24
CA GLY A 255 2.23 -15.56 23.49
C GLY A 255 0.71 -15.77 23.60
N TYR A 256 0.08 -16.35 22.59
CA TYR A 256 -1.31 -16.80 22.67
C TYR A 256 -1.39 -18.31 22.93
N GLU A 257 -2.30 -18.70 23.82
CA GLU A 257 -2.80 -20.06 23.92
C GLU A 257 -3.94 -20.25 22.90
N VAL A 258 -3.88 -21.34 22.12
CA VAL A 258 -4.83 -21.60 21.04
C VAL A 258 -5.71 -22.79 21.42
N THR A 259 -7.02 -22.56 21.45
CA THR A 259 -8.03 -23.59 21.70
C THR A 259 -8.92 -23.76 20.48
N GLN A 260 -8.92 -24.95 19.87
CA GLN A 260 -9.84 -25.27 18.78
C GLN A 260 -11.27 -25.50 19.30
N LEU A 261 -12.24 -24.83 18.68
CA LEU A 261 -13.65 -24.95 19.04
C LEU A 261 -14.37 -25.97 18.16
N THR A 262 -14.16 -25.92 16.84
CA THR A 262 -14.74 -26.83 15.83
C THR A 262 -13.70 -27.39 14.85
#